data_AF-A0A3C0X3K4-F1
#
_entry.id   AF-A0A3C0X3K4-F1
#
_cell.length_a   1.000
_cell.length_b   1.000
_cell.length_c   1.000
_cell.angle_alpha   90.00
_cell.angle_beta   90.00
_cell.angle_gamma   90.00
#
_symmetry.space_group_name_H-M   'P 1'
#
loop_
_entity.id
_entity.type
_entity.pdbx_description
1 polymer ?
#
loop_
_entity_poly.entity_id
_entity_poly.type
_entity_poly.pdbx_seq_one_letter_code
_entity_poly.pdbx_strand_id
1 'polypeptide(L)'
;MPIKYKKDILAALKEKGYSSTRIRNEKIIGQSYLQQLRHGEMVSWKTIETICRLLNCQPGDLLEYVEVEDKKLQEESPKPIKSASTETESFEEQLKRII
;
A
#
# COMPACT_ATOMS: atom_id res chain seq x y z
N MET A 1 -16.60 -3.50 4.05
CA MET A 1 -16.89 -4.04 2.70
C MET A 1 -16.04 -5.27 2.46
N PRO A 2 -16.56 -6.30 1.77
CA PRO A 2 -15.85 -7.57 1.58
C PRO A 2 -14.85 -7.57 0.41
N ILE A 3 -14.81 -6.54 -0.43
CA ILE A 3 -13.88 -6.47 -1.57
C ILE A 3 -12.60 -5.74 -1.15
N LYS A 4 -11.44 -6.37 -1.37
CA LYS A 4 -10.11 -5.82 -1.08
C LYS A 4 -9.15 -6.04 -2.26
N TYR A 5 -8.00 -5.36 -2.22
CA TYR A 5 -6.91 -5.64 -3.16
C TYR A 5 -6.05 -6.80 -2.68
N LYS A 6 -5.76 -7.72 -3.59
CA LYS A 6 -4.90 -8.88 -3.35
C LYS A 6 -3.41 -8.53 -3.21
N LYS A 7 -2.97 -7.39 -3.77
CA LYS A 7 -1.58 -6.93 -3.76
C LYS A 7 -1.46 -5.42 -3.64
N ASP A 8 -0.29 -4.94 -3.23
CA ASP A 8 0.03 -3.51 -3.23
C ASP A 8 0.22 -3.01 -4.67
N ILE A 9 -0.77 -2.25 -5.13
CA ILE A 9 -0.78 -1.66 -6.48
C ILE A 9 0.36 -0.64 -6.65
N LEU A 10 0.71 0.11 -5.61
CA LEU A 10 1.77 1.12 -5.71
C LEU A 10 3.14 0.47 -5.85
N ALA A 11 3.37 -0.63 -5.13
CA ALA A 11 4.58 -1.43 -5.29
C ALA A 11 4.66 -2.03 -6.70
N ALA A 12 3.58 -2.64 -7.20
CA ALA A 12 3.54 -3.21 -8.55
C ALA A 12 3.76 -2.16 -9.65
N LEU A 13 3.20 -0.96 -9.48
CA LEU A 13 3.42 0.16 -10.41
C LEU A 13 4.89 0.62 -10.38
N LYS A 14 5.51 0.68 -9.20
CA LYS A 14 6.92 1.05 -9.05
C LYS A 14 7.84 0.07 -9.74
N GLU A 15 7.58 -1.24 -9.64
CA GLU A 15 8.33 -2.29 -10.34
C GLU A 15 8.26 -2.14 -11.87
N LYS A 16 7.14 -1.68 -12.41
CA LYS A 16 6.96 -1.36 -13.83
C LYS A 16 7.57 -0.01 -14.26
N GLY A 17 8.25 0.70 -13.35
CA GLY A 17 8.85 2.00 -13.64
C GLY A 17 7.90 3.20 -13.50
N TYR A 18 6.75 3.02 -12.84
CA TYR A 18 5.83 4.11 -12.47
C TYR A 18 6.04 4.48 -11.01
N SER A 19 7.04 5.33 -10.75
CA SER A 19 7.26 5.90 -9.42
C SER A 19 6.17 6.93 -9.06
N SER A 20 5.97 7.19 -7.76
CA SER A 20 5.00 8.18 -7.27
C SER A 20 5.17 9.56 -7.92
N THR A 21 6.42 9.96 -8.19
CA THR A 21 6.75 11.21 -8.89
C THR A 21 6.26 11.19 -10.33
N ARG A 22 6.47 10.08 -11.04
CA ARG A 22 6.04 9.91 -12.43
C ARG A 22 4.51 9.88 -12.54
N ILE A 23 3.83 9.14 -11.65
CA ILE A 23 2.36 9.08 -11.60
C ILE A 23 1.76 10.49 -11.41
N ARG A 24 2.38 11.31 -10.55
CA ARG A 24 1.96 12.70 -10.31
C ARG A 24 2.23 13.61 -11.50
N ASN A 25 3.40 13.48 -12.14
CA ASN A 25 3.80 14.32 -13.28
C ASN A 25 3.00 13.99 -14.54
N GLU A 26 2.80 12.70 -14.84
CA GLU A 26 2.04 12.22 -15.99
C GLU A 26 0.51 12.22 -15.74
N LYS A 27 0.07 12.64 -14.55
CA LYS A 27 -1.36 12.71 -14.13
C LYS A 27 -2.13 11.41 -14.39
N ILE A 28 -1.44 10.27 -14.27
CA ILE A 28 -2.02 8.95 -14.55
C ILE A 28 -3.13 8.63 -13.53
N ILE A 29 -2.89 8.97 -12.27
CA ILE A 29 -3.81 8.76 -11.15
C ILE A 29 -3.89 10.05 -10.35
N GLY A 30 -5.12 10.48 -10.05
CA GLY A 30 -5.37 11.66 -9.21
C GLY A 30 -4.86 11.50 -7.78
N GLN A 31 -4.59 12.62 -7.09
CA GLN A 31 -4.10 12.59 -5.70
C GLN A 31 -5.06 11.89 -4.73
N SER A 32 -6.37 12.04 -4.93
CA SER A 32 -7.41 11.35 -4.14
C SER A 32 -7.32 9.83 -4.28
N TYR A 33 -7.24 9.33 -5.51
CA TYR A 33 -7.10 7.89 -5.78
C TYR A 33 -5.77 7.32 -5.26
N LEU A 34 -4.69 8.09 -5.28
CA LEU A 34 -3.42 7.71 -4.66
C LEU A 34 -3.53 7.54 -3.14
N GLN A 35 -4.29 8.39 -2.47
CA GLN A 35 -4.59 8.23 -1.04
C GLN A 35 -5.46 6.99 -0.80
N GLN A 36 -6.52 6.80 -1.59
CA GLN A 36 -7.38 5.62 -1.49
C GLN A 36 -6.58 4.32 -1.64
N LEU A 37 -5.70 4.25 -2.63
CA LEU A 37 -4.82 3.09 -2.83
C LEU A 37 -3.88 2.84 -1.64
N ARG A 38 -3.37 3.90 -0.98
CA ARG A 38 -2.58 3.76 0.25
C ARG A 38 -3.39 3.21 1.43
N HIS A 39 -4.66 3.56 1.50
CA HIS A 39 -5.57 3.08 2.53
C HIS A 39 -6.22 1.72 2.19
N GLY A 40 -5.95 1.17 1.00
CA GLY A 40 -6.58 -0.06 0.53
C GLY A 40 -8.07 0.12 0.18
N GLU A 41 -8.50 1.35 -0.07
CA GLU A 41 -9.87 1.70 -0.43
C GLU A 41 -10.13 1.45 -1.92
N MET A 42 -11.36 1.06 -2.25
CA MET A 42 -11.77 0.92 -3.64
C MET A 42 -11.73 2.26 -4.36
N VAL A 43 -11.08 2.25 -5.52
CA VAL A 43 -11.07 3.38 -6.45
C VAL A 43 -12.15 3.20 -7.52
N SER A 44 -12.36 4.23 -8.33
CA SER A 44 -13.30 4.15 -9.46
C SER A 44 -12.88 3.09 -10.48
N TRP A 45 -13.85 2.47 -11.16
CA TRP A 45 -13.62 1.50 -12.24
C TRP A 45 -12.67 2.01 -13.32
N LYS A 46 -12.75 3.30 -13.68
CA LYS A 46 -11.85 3.97 -14.62
C LYS A 46 -10.38 3.95 -14.17
N THR A 47 -10.15 4.03 -12.87
CA THR A 47 -8.80 3.96 -12.29
C THR A 47 -8.29 2.52 -12.31
N ILE A 48 -9.16 1.55 -12.01
CA ILE A 48 -8.83 0.11 -12.11
C ILE A 48 -8.44 -0.26 -13.55
N GLU A 49 -9.20 0.19 -14.55
CA GLU A 49 -8.88 0.01 -15.96
C GLU A 49 -7.48 0.54 -16.30
N THR A 50 -7.17 1.75 -15.82
CA THR A 50 -5.86 2.38 -16.03
C THR A 50 -4.75 1.54 -15.39
N ILE A 51 -4.95 1.08 -14.16
CA ILE A 51 -3.99 0.22 -13.45
C ILE A 51 -3.79 -1.11 -14.19
N CYS A 52 -4.87 -1.76 -14.62
CA CYS A 52 -4.83 -3.02 -15.37
C CYS A 52 -4.01 -2.86 -16.65
N ARG A 53 -4.22 -1.76 -17.38
CA ARG A 53 -3.46 -1.43 -18.59
C ARG A 53 -1.97 -1.20 -18.32
N LEU A 54 -1.61 -0.56 -17.21
CA LEU A 54 -0.22 -0.27 -16.85
C LEU A 54 0.53 -1.51 -16.35
N LEU A 55 -0.15 -2.34 -15.57
CA LEU A 55 0.40 -3.58 -15.02
C LEU A 55 0.30 -4.75 -16.01
N ASN A 56 -0.48 -4.58 -17.07
CA ASN A 56 -0.84 -5.61 -18.06
C ASN A 56 -1.43 -6.86 -17.39
N CYS A 57 -2.41 -6.66 -16.49
CA CYS A 57 -3.08 -7.72 -15.73
C CYS A 57 -4.60 -7.64 -15.85
N GLN A 58 -5.30 -8.71 -15.45
CA GLN A 58 -6.75 -8.69 -15.39
C GLN A 58 -7.23 -8.08 -14.07
N PRO A 59 -8.44 -7.47 -14.03
CA PRO A 59 -9.00 -6.93 -12.79
C PRO A 59 -9.20 -8.00 -11.71
N GLY A 60 -9.46 -9.26 -12.10
CA GLY A 60 -9.54 -10.39 -11.17
C GLY A 60 -8.22 -10.74 -10.47
N ASP A 61 -7.07 -10.31 -11.02
CA ASP A 61 -5.76 -10.50 -10.36
C ASP A 61 -5.49 -9.42 -9.31
N LEU A 62 -6.24 -8.32 -9.35
CA LEU A 62 -6.08 -7.19 -8.44
C LEU A 62 -7.03 -7.27 -7.25
N LEU A 63 -8.23 -7.78 -7.46
CA LEU A 63 -9.32 -7.76 -6.49
C LEU A 63 -9.60 -9.15 -5.94
N GLU A 64 -9.92 -9.20 -4.65
CA GLU A 64 -10.39 -10.41 -3.98
C GLU A 64 -11.62 -10.12 -3.13
N TYR A 65 -12.48 -11.13 -3.01
CA TYR A 65 -13.60 -11.11 -2.09
C TYR A 65 -13.17 -11.84 -0.81
N VAL A 66 -13.23 -11.13 0.31
CA VAL A 66 -12.96 -11.65 1.65
C VAL A 66 -14.29 -11.70 2.40
N GLU A 67 -14.72 -12.91 2.76
CA GLU A 67 -15.87 -13.12 3.63
C GLU A 67 -15.62 -12.43 4.97
N VAL A 68 -16.47 -11.47 5.31
CA VAL A 68 -16.41 -10.77 6.60
C VAL A 68 -17.09 -11.67 7.62
N GLU A 69 -16.35 -12.63 8.18
CA GLU A 69 -16.66 -13.10 9.53
C GLU A 69 -16.35 -11.93 10.48
N ASP A 70 -17.28 -11.58 11.37
CA ASP A 70 -17.15 -10.50 12.36
C ASP A 70 -16.00 -10.74 13.36
N LYS A 71 -14.76 -10.72 12.89
CA LYS A 71 -13.53 -10.77 13.69
C LYS A 71 -12.73 -9.52 13.40
N LYS A 72 -13.00 -8.52 14.24
CA LYS A 72 -12.19 -7.36 14.61
C LYS A 72 -11.66 -6.49 13.46
N LEU A 73 -12.18 -5.26 13.44
CA LEU A 73 -11.51 -4.14 12.81
C LEU A 73 -10.08 -3.98 13.36
N GLN A 74 -9.15 -3.90 12.41
CA GLN A 74 -7.93 -3.09 12.40
C GLN A 74 -6.66 -3.70 13.04
N GLU A 75 -5.57 -3.52 12.26
CA GLU A 75 -4.20 -4.02 12.38
C GLU A 75 -4.05 -5.50 11.95
N GLU A 76 -3.55 -5.84 10.76
CA GLU A 76 -2.30 -5.40 10.14
C GLU A 76 -2.47 -5.08 8.65
N SER A 77 -2.45 -3.79 8.32
CA SER A 77 -1.73 -3.35 7.13
C SER A 77 -0.26 -3.78 7.28
N PRO A 78 0.43 -4.25 6.22
CA PRO A 78 1.84 -4.58 6.32
C PRO A 78 2.59 -3.34 6.82
N LYS A 79 3.11 -3.42 8.04
CA LYS A 79 3.96 -2.38 8.62
C LYS A 79 5.18 -2.18 7.71
N PRO A 80 5.63 -0.93 7.52
CA PRO A 80 6.71 -0.60 6.61
C PRO A 80 8.06 -0.96 7.23
N ILE A 81 8.81 -1.91 6.66
CA ILE A 81 10.11 -2.33 7.21
C ILE A 81 10.99 -2.93 6.08
N LYS A 82 12.18 -2.44 5.69
CA LYS A 82 12.99 -1.26 6.05
C LYS A 82 13.87 -0.91 4.84
N SER A 83 14.08 0.39 4.57
CA SER A 83 15.38 0.83 4.05
C SER A 83 16.38 0.75 5.20
N ALA A 84 17.56 0.23 4.90
CA ALA A 84 18.67 0.09 5.81
C ALA A 84 19.08 1.43 6.43
N SER A 85 19.21 1.44 7.76
CA SER A 85 20.16 2.28 8.50
C SER A 85 20.66 1.46 9.68
N THR A 86 21.95 1.21 9.65
CA THR A 86 22.82 0.76 10.72
C THR A 86 22.77 1.68 11.94
N GLU A 87 23.32 1.17 13.05
CA GLU A 87 23.69 1.85 14.31
C GLU A 87 22.77 1.60 15.51
N THR A 88 23.23 0.60 16.25
CA THR A 88 22.95 0.22 17.62
C THR A 88 23.47 1.27 18.62
N GLU A 89 22.76 1.40 19.75
CA GLU A 89 23.27 1.48 21.14
C GLU A 89 22.68 2.58 22.04
N SER A 90 22.28 2.12 23.23
CA SER A 90 22.65 2.72 24.53
C SER A 90 21.99 4.04 24.97
N PHE A 91 20.66 4.10 25.03
CA PHE A 91 20.03 5.10 25.92
C PHE A 91 19.02 4.52 26.90
N GLU A 92 18.26 3.48 26.54
CA GLU A 92 17.34 2.85 27.49
C GLU A 92 18.03 2.01 28.58
N GLU A 93 19.27 1.58 28.36
CA GLU A 93 20.07 0.88 29.37
C GLU A 93 20.68 1.80 30.43
N GLN A 94 20.80 3.12 30.16
CA GLN A 94 21.28 4.08 31.15
C GLN A 94 20.19 4.49 32.16
N LEU A 95 18.91 4.43 31.77
CA LEU A 95 17.79 4.86 32.63
C LEU A 95 17.40 3.84 33.70
N LYS A 96 17.78 2.57 33.56
CA LYS A 96 17.50 1.52 34.58
C LYS A 96 18.46 1.50 35.78
N ARG A 97 19.43 2.42 35.85
CA ARG A 97 20.38 2.52 36.98
C ARG A 97 20.16 3.72 37.91
N ILE A 98 19.14 4.56 37.67
CA ILE A 98 18.91 5.81 38.43
C ILE A 98 17.60 5.78 39.25
N ILE A 99 16.86 4.67 39.25
CA ILE A 99 15.77 4.40 40.21
C ILE A 99 16.12 3.14 40.99
#